data_AF-A0A9D9II84-F1
#
_entry.id   AF-A0A9D9II84-F1
#
_cell.length_a   1.000
_cell.length_b   1.000
_cell.length_c   1.000
_cell.angle_alpha   90.00
_cell.angle_beta   90.00
_cell.angle_gamma   90.00
#
_symmetry.space_group_name_H-M   'P 1'
#
loop_
_entity.id
_entity.type
_entity.pdbx_description
1 polymer ?
#
loop_
_entity_poly.entity_id
_entity_poly.type
_entity_poly.pdbx_seq_one_letter_code
_entity_poly.pdbx_strand_id
1 'polypeptide(L)'
;MKINDIKNDEDILVIGGSEWKPDESDNDSQDNIKDRKWKTISIILATILVLGVCSFIGKHILYNSQFPKSRPDKEIIRLLDNTMEGTPGIKPSTTESMGVKLKIYALSGLKASFADTVPDYNDPSVYFITRSADYKIENDKRVMIGDFVQNGEILSKSRWRAGFMAVSHDGNAQIGISRSDKVRRHILKENGSFFRQMAIVAAGTRCDKQYILKGKVTRCAYACDEAGKLYFIETAYPETLYGFADALIEYGFIDAVYVTGGIQPDLFYRDSNGTAHGCYVDDKPHKLIVWTKQGDDISCK
;
A
#
# COMPACT_ATOMS: atom_id res chain seq x y z
N MET A 1 -76.97 69.01 -42.58
CA MET A 1 -77.02 69.53 -43.97
C MET A 1 -75.72 69.09 -44.65
N LYS A 2 -75.84 68.21 -45.68
CA LYS A 2 -74.89 67.74 -46.74
C LYS A 2 -73.37 67.76 -46.44
N ILE A 3 -72.63 66.64 -46.32
CA ILE A 3 -72.27 65.52 -47.24
C ILE A 3 -71.38 65.90 -48.44
N ASN A 4 -70.13 65.38 -48.38
CA ASN A 4 -69.15 64.89 -49.38
C ASN A 4 -68.68 65.75 -50.57
N ASP A 5 -67.36 65.72 -50.85
CA ASP A 5 -66.86 64.81 -51.90
C ASP A 5 -65.34 64.50 -51.84
N ILE A 6 -65.00 63.29 -52.28
CA ILE A 6 -63.70 62.62 -52.40
C ILE A 6 -63.32 62.55 -53.89
N LYS A 7 -62.01 62.61 -54.23
CA LYS A 7 -61.31 61.82 -55.30
C LYS A 7 -59.86 62.33 -55.43
N ASN A 8 -58.79 61.55 -55.19
CA ASN A 8 -58.20 60.37 -55.86
C ASN A 8 -57.39 60.64 -57.15
N ASP A 9 -56.17 60.09 -57.10
CA ASP A 9 -55.35 59.44 -58.14
C ASP A 9 -54.28 60.19 -58.98
N GLU A 10 -53.04 59.75 -58.72
CA GLU A 10 -51.93 59.34 -59.62
C GLU A 10 -51.25 60.31 -60.62
N ASP A 11 -49.90 60.37 -60.54
CA ASP A 11 -48.97 60.60 -61.67
C ASP A 11 -47.49 60.17 -61.36
N ILE A 12 -47.17 58.91 -61.71
CA ILE A 12 -46.11 58.34 -62.60
C ILE A 12 -44.66 58.94 -62.77
N LEU A 13 -43.65 58.04 -62.57
CA LEU A 13 -42.27 57.84 -63.16
C LEU A 13 -41.16 58.94 -63.06
N VAL A 14 -39.85 58.67 -62.88
CA VAL A 14 -38.90 57.86 -63.70
C VAL A 14 -37.68 57.38 -62.89
N ILE A 15 -37.21 56.17 -63.25
CA ILE A 15 -36.03 55.41 -62.79
C ILE A 15 -34.71 56.00 -63.32
N GLY A 16 -33.71 56.17 -62.45
CA GLY A 16 -32.29 56.34 -62.81
C GLY A 16 -31.47 55.19 -62.21
N GLY A 17 -30.89 54.35 -63.06
CA GLY A 17 -30.29 53.08 -62.69
C GLY A 17 -28.91 53.16 -62.03
N SER A 18 -28.66 52.18 -61.16
CA SER A 18 -27.33 51.60 -60.92
C SER A 18 -27.49 50.08 -60.81
N GLU A 19 -26.48 49.37 -61.29
CA GLU A 19 -26.45 47.91 -61.50
C GLU A 19 -26.96 47.08 -60.31
N TRP A 20 -27.77 46.07 -60.61
CA TRP A 20 -28.08 44.98 -59.71
C TRP A 20 -26.82 44.11 -59.51
N LYS A 21 -26.29 44.07 -58.28
CA LYS A 21 -25.42 42.99 -57.79
C LYS A 21 -26.28 42.05 -56.94
N PRO A 22 -26.20 40.72 -57.12
CA PRO A 22 -26.86 39.82 -56.19
C PRO A 22 -26.18 39.95 -54.82
N ASP A 23 -26.98 40.17 -53.78
CA ASP A 23 -26.53 40.01 -52.39
C ASP A 23 -26.18 38.55 -52.19
N GLU A 24 -24.88 38.27 -52.25
CA GLU A 24 -24.28 37.06 -51.74
C GLU A 24 -24.06 37.27 -50.23
N SER A 25 -24.39 36.26 -49.43
CA SER A 25 -24.09 36.07 -48.00
C SER A 25 -25.15 36.50 -46.97
N ASP A 26 -26.01 35.54 -46.60
CA ASP A 26 -26.50 35.40 -45.22
C ASP A 26 -26.45 33.96 -44.68
N ASN A 27 -26.26 32.94 -45.54
CA ASN A 27 -26.05 31.56 -45.09
C ASN A 27 -24.61 31.27 -44.66
N ASP A 28 -23.61 31.93 -45.27
CA ASP A 28 -22.18 31.66 -44.98
C ASP A 28 -21.72 32.27 -43.64
N SER A 29 -22.40 33.33 -43.19
CA SER A 29 -22.13 33.99 -41.91
C SER A 29 -22.67 33.17 -40.72
N GLN A 30 -23.83 32.54 -40.87
CA GLN A 30 -24.48 31.77 -39.80
C GLN A 30 -23.83 30.39 -39.58
N ASP A 31 -23.41 29.71 -40.65
CA ASP A 31 -22.66 28.45 -40.58
C ASP A 31 -21.24 28.65 -40.01
N ASN A 32 -20.53 29.72 -40.40
CA ASN A 32 -19.23 30.06 -39.82
C ASN A 32 -19.29 30.34 -38.30
N ILE A 33 -20.36 30.99 -37.82
CA ILE A 33 -20.55 31.24 -36.38
C ILE A 33 -20.83 29.94 -35.62
N LYS A 34 -21.64 29.05 -36.19
CA LYS A 34 -21.98 27.76 -35.59
C LYS A 34 -20.74 26.85 -35.52
N ASP A 35 -19.97 26.76 -36.60
CA ASP A 35 -18.72 26.00 -36.66
C ASP A 35 -17.64 26.55 -35.72
N ARG A 36 -17.53 27.88 -35.60
CA ARG A 36 -16.60 28.51 -34.65
C ARG A 36 -17.00 28.22 -33.20
N LYS A 37 -18.31 28.22 -32.88
CA LYS A 37 -18.82 27.82 -31.56
C LYS A 37 -18.55 26.34 -31.26
N TRP A 38 -18.77 25.43 -32.21
CA TRP A 38 -18.45 24.01 -32.03
C TRP A 38 -16.94 23.77 -31.86
N LYS A 39 -16.09 24.45 -32.63
CA LYS A 39 -14.63 24.43 -32.44
C LYS A 39 -14.22 24.92 -31.06
N THR A 40 -14.80 26.03 -30.57
CA THR A 40 -14.53 26.53 -29.21
C THR A 40 -14.99 25.53 -28.14
N ILE A 41 -16.18 24.93 -28.29
CA ILE A 41 -16.68 23.89 -27.37
C ILE A 41 -15.75 22.67 -27.35
N SER A 42 -15.31 22.19 -28.52
CA SER A 42 -14.36 21.07 -28.62
C SER A 42 -13.01 21.39 -27.95
N ILE A 43 -12.49 22.61 -28.09
CA ILE A 43 -11.25 23.04 -27.42
C ILE A 43 -11.42 23.09 -25.90
N ILE A 44 -12.56 23.59 -25.40
CA ILE A 44 -12.86 23.63 -23.96
C ILE A 44 -12.97 22.20 -23.40
N LEU A 45 -13.68 21.30 -24.08
CA LEU A 45 -13.79 19.89 -23.71
C LEU A 45 -12.43 19.19 -23.69
N ALA A 46 -11.60 19.41 -24.71
CA ALA A 46 -10.24 18.88 -24.76
C ALA A 46 -9.38 19.42 -23.60
N THR A 47 -9.53 20.71 -23.26
CA THR A 47 -8.80 21.34 -22.15
C THR A 47 -9.24 20.76 -20.80
N ILE A 48 -10.53 20.58 -20.57
CA ILE A 48 -11.08 19.94 -19.36
C ILE A 48 -10.57 18.50 -19.25
N LEU A 49 -10.56 17.75 -20.35
CA LEU A 49 -10.03 16.38 -20.39
C LEU A 49 -8.54 16.36 -20.01
N VAL A 50 -7.73 17.23 -20.61
CA VAL A 50 -6.29 17.34 -20.31
C VAL A 50 -6.07 17.72 -18.84
N LEU A 51 -6.81 18.69 -18.31
CA LEU A 51 -6.71 19.06 -16.89
C LEU A 51 -7.12 17.91 -15.97
N GLY A 52 -8.17 17.16 -16.33
CA GLY A 52 -8.60 15.96 -15.61
C GLY A 52 -7.52 14.88 -15.58
N VAL A 53 -6.89 14.60 -16.73
CA VAL A 53 -5.79 13.63 -16.85
C VAL A 53 -4.57 14.10 -16.05
N CYS A 54 -4.16 15.36 -16.18
CA CYS A 54 -3.05 15.93 -15.41
C CYS A 54 -3.31 15.88 -13.90
N SER A 55 -4.53 16.20 -13.46
CA SER A 55 -4.93 16.08 -12.04
C SER A 55 -4.88 14.64 -11.56
N PHE A 56 -5.37 13.69 -12.37
CA PHE A 56 -5.34 12.27 -12.05
C PHE A 56 -3.90 11.74 -11.94
N ILE A 57 -3.04 12.04 -12.94
CA ILE A 57 -1.63 11.66 -12.94
C ILE A 57 -0.91 12.29 -11.74
N GLY A 58 -1.13 13.59 -11.49
CA GLY A 58 -0.56 14.29 -10.35
C GLY A 58 -0.96 13.66 -9.02
N LYS A 59 -2.25 13.37 -8.82
CA LYS A 59 -2.75 12.65 -7.62
C LYS A 59 -2.13 11.26 -7.49
N HIS A 60 -2.03 10.51 -8.58
CA HIS A 60 -1.45 9.17 -8.57
C HIS A 60 0.05 9.20 -8.21
N ILE A 61 0.81 10.14 -8.76
CA ILE A 61 2.22 10.35 -8.42
C ILE A 61 2.35 10.75 -6.95
N LEU A 62 1.58 11.75 -6.49
CA LEU A 62 1.60 12.20 -5.10
C LEU A 62 1.21 11.09 -4.13
N TYR A 63 0.27 10.22 -4.50
CA TYR A 63 -0.17 9.09 -3.70
C TYR A 63 0.90 7.99 -3.57
N ASN A 64 1.70 7.76 -4.62
CA ASN A 64 2.78 6.77 -4.58
C ASN A 64 4.09 7.31 -3.98
N SER A 65 4.33 8.62 -4.05
CA SER A 65 5.51 9.29 -3.48
C SER A 65 5.33 9.76 -2.04
N GLN A 66 4.34 9.21 -1.30
CA GLN A 66 4.08 9.60 0.08
C GLN A 66 5.10 9.08 1.09
N PHE A 67 5.94 8.13 0.68
CA PHE A 67 6.93 7.49 1.54
C PHE A 67 8.32 7.70 0.94
N PRO A 68 9.34 7.95 1.76
CA PRO A 68 10.73 7.89 1.34
C PRO A 68 11.01 6.57 0.61
N LYS A 69 11.77 6.65 -0.49
CA LYS A 69 12.22 5.44 -1.17
C LYS A 69 13.35 4.83 -0.36
N SER A 70 13.05 3.70 0.26
CA SER A 70 14.05 2.84 0.89
C SER A 70 14.63 1.89 -0.17
N ARG A 71 14.59 0.58 0.06
CA ARG A 71 15.07 -0.43 -0.89
C ARG A 71 14.16 -0.55 -2.13
N PRO A 72 14.71 -0.52 -3.35
CA PRO A 72 13.93 -0.64 -4.57
C PRO A 72 13.33 -2.04 -4.72
N ASP A 73 12.12 -2.12 -5.30
CA ASP A 73 11.43 -3.40 -5.55
C ASP A 73 12.32 -4.48 -6.22
N LYS A 74 13.22 -4.08 -7.13
CA LYS A 74 14.14 -4.99 -7.83
C LYS A 74 15.16 -5.64 -6.90
N GLU A 75 15.66 -4.89 -5.92
CA GLU A 75 16.59 -5.40 -4.92
C GLU A 75 15.88 -6.38 -3.99
N ILE A 76 14.68 -6.03 -3.51
CA ILE A 76 13.87 -6.92 -2.67
C ILE A 76 13.57 -8.24 -3.39
N ILE A 77 13.21 -8.19 -4.69
CA ILE A 77 13.01 -9.38 -5.52
C ILE A 77 14.27 -10.24 -5.56
N ARG A 78 15.45 -9.64 -5.81
CA ARG A 78 16.71 -10.39 -5.80
C ARG A 78 17.02 -11.03 -4.44
N LEU A 79 16.68 -10.36 -3.34
CA LEU A 79 16.89 -10.87 -1.99
C LEU A 79 15.93 -12.01 -1.62
N LEU A 80 14.77 -12.10 -2.26
CA LEU A 80 13.83 -13.22 -2.09
C LEU A 80 14.35 -14.51 -2.72
N ASP A 81 15.30 -14.44 -3.64
CA ASP A 81 15.98 -15.62 -4.20
C ASP A 81 17.08 -16.16 -3.27
N ASN A 82 17.47 -15.39 -2.25
CA ASN A 82 18.57 -15.75 -1.35
C ASN A 82 18.05 -16.31 -0.04
N THR A 83 18.65 -17.43 0.38
CA THR A 83 18.44 -17.99 1.72
C THR A 83 18.96 -17.05 2.80
N MET A 84 18.22 -16.91 3.90
CA MET A 84 18.68 -16.15 5.07
C MET A 84 19.97 -16.77 5.62
N GLU A 85 21.01 -15.96 5.77
CA GLU A 85 22.31 -16.44 6.24
C GLU A 85 22.35 -16.72 7.76
N GLY A 86 23.34 -17.53 8.14
CA GLY A 86 23.70 -17.85 9.52
C GLY A 86 23.00 -19.08 10.10
N THR A 87 23.31 -19.38 11.35
CA THR A 87 22.77 -20.55 12.06
C THR A 87 21.29 -20.32 12.39
N PRO A 88 20.40 -21.30 12.10
CA PRO A 88 18.98 -21.22 12.45
C PRO A 88 18.78 -20.85 13.92
N GLY A 89 18.11 -19.73 14.19
CA GLY A 89 17.92 -19.27 15.55
C GLY A 89 17.42 -17.85 15.67
N ILE A 90 16.83 -17.56 16.84
CA ILE A 90 16.50 -16.22 17.28
C ILE A 90 17.53 -15.76 18.31
N LYS A 91 18.15 -14.60 18.08
CA LYS A 91 19.04 -13.95 19.06
C LYS A 91 18.29 -12.79 19.72
N PRO A 92 17.73 -12.97 20.94
CA PRO A 92 17.05 -11.91 21.65
C PRO A 92 18.04 -10.90 22.22
N SER A 93 17.66 -9.63 22.23
CA SER A 93 18.34 -8.57 22.97
C SER A 93 17.32 -7.57 23.50
N THR A 94 17.72 -6.77 24.49
CA THR A 94 16.89 -5.69 25.02
C THR A 94 17.71 -4.43 25.08
N THR A 95 17.12 -3.32 24.65
CA THR A 95 17.74 -2.01 24.61
C THR A 95 16.71 -0.95 24.99
N GLU A 96 17.17 0.26 25.24
CA GLU A 96 16.33 1.43 25.41
C GLU A 96 16.81 2.52 24.46
N SER A 97 15.88 3.07 23.70
CA SER A 97 16.16 4.12 22.73
C SER A 97 15.03 5.14 22.78
N MET A 98 15.35 6.42 22.85
CA MET A 98 14.35 7.51 22.98
C MET A 98 13.36 7.31 24.16
N GLY A 99 13.81 6.67 25.25
CA GLY A 99 12.96 6.34 26.40
C GLY A 99 11.96 5.19 26.16
N VAL A 100 12.09 4.48 25.04
CA VAL A 100 11.29 3.29 24.71
C VAL A 100 12.16 2.05 24.86
N LYS A 101 11.74 1.14 25.75
CA LYS A 101 12.40 -0.15 25.93
C LYS A 101 11.96 -1.13 24.85
N LEU A 102 12.90 -1.57 24.02
CA LEU A 102 12.69 -2.48 22.89
C LEU A 102 13.23 -3.88 23.23
N LYS A 103 12.42 -4.90 22.94
CA LYS A 103 12.86 -6.30 22.86
C LYS A 103 13.05 -6.65 21.39
N ILE A 104 14.25 -7.01 21.01
CA ILE A 104 14.66 -7.22 19.62
C ILE A 104 14.98 -8.70 19.44
N TYR A 105 14.40 -9.31 18.42
CA TYR A 105 14.59 -10.71 18.05
C TYR A 105 15.25 -10.71 16.67
N ALA A 106 16.56 -10.94 16.63
CA ALA A 106 17.28 -11.05 15.37
C ALA A 106 17.08 -12.46 14.77
N LEU A 107 16.60 -12.53 13.53
CA LEU A 107 16.36 -13.77 12.82
C LEU A 107 17.62 -14.17 12.03
N SER A 108 17.98 -15.45 12.02
CA SER A 108 19.13 -15.97 11.27
C SER A 108 18.89 -17.40 10.82
N GLY A 109 19.23 -17.75 9.57
CA GLY A 109 19.12 -19.12 9.07
C GLY A 109 17.71 -19.70 8.97
N LEU A 110 16.66 -18.86 8.96
CA LEU A 110 15.26 -19.29 9.00
C LEU A 110 14.54 -19.14 7.66
N LYS A 111 13.48 -19.93 7.49
CA LYS A 111 12.45 -19.80 6.45
C LYS A 111 11.14 -19.36 7.08
N ALA A 112 10.32 -18.62 6.36
CA ALA A 112 8.98 -18.23 6.79
C ALA A 112 7.91 -18.99 6.01
N SER A 113 6.77 -19.23 6.64
CA SER A 113 5.54 -19.68 6.00
C SER A 113 4.33 -19.03 6.67
N PHE A 114 3.21 -18.90 5.95
CA PHE A 114 1.97 -18.41 6.53
C PHE A 114 1.13 -19.59 7.01
N ALA A 115 0.54 -19.46 8.19
CA ALA A 115 -0.30 -20.49 8.79
C ALA A 115 -1.62 -19.92 9.31
N ASP A 116 -2.65 -20.77 9.33
CA ASP A 116 -4.00 -20.42 9.77
C ASP A 116 -4.26 -20.77 11.22
N THR A 117 -3.46 -21.68 11.74
CA THR A 117 -3.51 -22.20 13.11
C THR A 117 -2.10 -22.22 13.69
N VAL A 118 -2.00 -22.14 15.01
CA VAL A 118 -0.72 -22.30 15.71
C VAL A 118 -0.17 -23.70 15.42
N PRO A 119 1.07 -23.83 14.91
CA PRO A 119 1.71 -25.13 14.73
C PRO A 119 2.02 -25.78 16.09
N ASP A 120 2.32 -27.08 16.09
CA ASP A 120 2.87 -27.71 17.30
C ASP A 120 4.24 -27.10 17.61
N TYR A 121 4.30 -26.24 18.62
CA TYR A 121 5.55 -25.57 19.01
C TYR A 121 6.55 -26.52 19.71
N ASN A 122 6.16 -27.77 20.00
CA ASN A 122 7.09 -28.82 20.40
C ASN A 122 7.85 -29.40 19.21
N ASP A 123 7.39 -29.19 17.97
CA ASP A 123 8.13 -29.54 16.77
C ASP A 123 9.48 -28.81 16.77
N PRO A 124 10.62 -29.54 16.73
CA PRO A 124 11.94 -28.93 16.75
C PRO A 124 12.27 -28.11 15.49
N SER A 125 11.47 -28.23 14.43
CA SER A 125 11.60 -27.42 13.22
C SER A 125 11.00 -26.02 13.38
N VAL A 126 10.12 -25.78 14.37
CA VAL A 126 9.48 -24.48 14.63
C VAL A 126 10.34 -23.62 15.54
N TYR A 127 10.78 -22.48 15.04
CA TYR A 127 11.71 -21.56 15.71
C TYR A 127 11.09 -20.27 16.18
N PHE A 128 10.02 -19.81 15.53
CA PHE A 128 9.40 -18.54 15.89
C PHE A 128 7.97 -18.46 15.37
N ILE A 129 7.06 -17.92 16.16
CA ILE A 129 5.65 -17.76 15.77
C ILE A 129 5.24 -16.33 16.05
N THR A 130 4.69 -15.66 15.04
CA THR A 130 4.21 -14.28 15.16
C THR A 130 2.91 -14.09 14.41
N ARG A 131 2.17 -13.03 14.73
CA ARG A 131 1.01 -12.59 13.94
C ARG A 131 1.46 -11.95 12.62
N SER A 132 0.70 -12.14 11.55
CA SER A 132 1.00 -11.58 10.22
C SER A 132 0.24 -10.27 9.93
N ALA A 133 -1.08 -10.34 9.78
CA ALA A 133 -1.91 -9.24 9.31
C ALA A 133 -3.15 -9.01 10.18
N ASP A 134 -3.51 -7.73 10.33
CA ASP A 134 -4.79 -7.32 10.92
C ASP A 134 -5.98 -7.83 10.09
N TYR A 135 -7.07 -8.15 10.77
CA TYR A 135 -8.36 -8.44 10.17
C TYR A 135 -9.46 -7.61 10.82
N LYS A 136 -10.60 -7.53 10.15
CA LYS A 136 -11.89 -7.12 10.73
C LYS A 136 -12.86 -8.28 10.68
N ILE A 137 -13.88 -8.24 11.54
CA ILE A 137 -15.01 -9.17 11.46
C ILE A 137 -16.11 -8.50 10.65
N GLU A 138 -16.55 -9.16 9.58
CA GLU A 138 -17.71 -8.76 8.78
C GLU A 138 -18.62 -9.98 8.60
N ASN A 139 -19.89 -9.88 9.01
CA ASN A 139 -20.86 -10.98 8.96
C ASN A 139 -20.30 -12.29 9.54
N ASP A 140 -19.73 -12.21 10.75
CA ASP A 140 -19.08 -13.32 11.47
C ASP A 140 -17.89 -13.98 10.75
N LYS A 141 -17.38 -13.36 9.68
CA LYS A 141 -16.20 -13.83 8.92
C LYS A 141 -15.02 -12.89 9.10
N ARG A 142 -13.82 -13.46 9.16
CA ARG A 142 -12.56 -12.69 9.18
C ARG A 142 -12.26 -12.18 7.77
N VAL A 143 -12.12 -10.87 7.63
CA VAL A 143 -11.72 -10.20 6.40
C VAL A 143 -10.38 -9.50 6.62
N MET A 144 -9.35 -9.91 5.89
CA MET A 144 -8.00 -9.36 6.04
C MET A 144 -7.94 -7.90 5.62
N ILE A 145 -7.28 -7.07 6.45
CA ILE A 145 -7.08 -5.64 6.19
C ILE A 145 -5.74 -5.45 5.49
N GLY A 146 -5.78 -4.97 4.26
CA GLY A 146 -4.60 -4.86 3.40
C GLY A 146 -4.67 -5.87 2.26
N ASP A 147 -3.63 -5.91 1.44
CA ASP A 147 -3.41 -7.02 0.52
C ASP A 147 -2.98 -8.25 1.32
N PHE A 148 -3.48 -9.42 0.96
CA PHE A 148 -3.10 -10.67 1.58
C PHE A 148 -3.15 -11.80 0.54
N VAL A 149 -2.02 -12.48 0.40
CA VAL A 149 -1.81 -13.63 -0.47
C VAL A 149 -1.21 -14.74 0.39
N GLN A 150 -1.76 -15.95 0.26
CA GLN A 150 -1.26 -17.13 0.95
C GLN A 150 -1.09 -18.24 -0.08
N ASN A 151 0.15 -18.67 -0.29
CA ASN A 151 0.52 -19.76 -1.20
C ASN A 151 -0.09 -19.59 -2.61
N GLY A 152 0.02 -18.39 -3.18
CA GLY A 152 -0.56 -18.03 -4.47
C GLY A 152 -2.06 -17.64 -4.46
N GLU A 153 -2.81 -17.93 -3.40
CA GLU A 153 -4.22 -17.55 -3.28
C GLU A 153 -4.37 -16.10 -2.80
N ILE A 154 -5.14 -15.28 -3.52
CA ILE A 154 -5.42 -13.89 -3.14
C ILE A 154 -6.64 -13.87 -2.19
N LEU A 155 -6.40 -13.66 -0.90
CA LEU A 155 -7.46 -13.60 0.13
C LEU A 155 -8.02 -12.17 0.31
N SER A 156 -7.22 -11.15 0.06
CA SER A 156 -7.65 -9.74 0.12
C SER A 156 -6.76 -8.87 -0.76
N LYS A 157 -7.30 -7.74 -1.24
CA LYS A 157 -6.57 -6.81 -2.13
C LYS A 157 -6.76 -5.37 -1.69
N SER A 158 -5.69 -4.75 -1.20
CA SER A 158 -5.67 -3.32 -0.88
C SER A 158 -4.25 -2.77 -0.90
N ARG A 159 -4.08 -1.58 -1.50
CA ARG A 159 -2.78 -0.87 -1.62
C ARG A 159 -2.67 0.34 -0.70
N TRP A 160 -3.63 0.52 0.21
CA TRP A 160 -3.62 1.65 1.13
C TRP A 160 -2.41 1.59 2.08
N ARG A 161 -2.19 0.41 2.63
CA ARG A 161 -1.05 0.07 3.49
C ARG A 161 0.20 -0.14 2.63
N ALA A 162 1.30 0.53 2.96
CA ALA A 162 2.51 0.56 2.13
C ALA A 162 3.62 -0.37 2.61
N GLY A 163 3.63 -0.74 3.89
CA GLY A 163 4.55 -1.75 4.40
C GLY A 163 4.09 -3.12 3.94
N PHE A 164 5.02 -4.01 3.61
CA PHE A 164 4.68 -5.37 3.24
C PHE A 164 5.71 -6.37 3.76
N MET A 165 5.27 -7.62 3.89
CA MET A 165 6.15 -8.77 3.91
C MET A 165 5.86 -9.64 2.69
N ALA A 166 6.92 -10.09 2.05
CA ALA A 166 6.92 -11.04 0.96
C ALA A 166 7.68 -12.29 1.40
N VAL A 167 7.13 -13.45 1.09
CA VAL A 167 7.72 -14.76 1.36
C VAL A 167 7.68 -15.55 0.06
N SER A 168 8.85 -15.95 -0.45
CA SER A 168 8.95 -16.78 -1.65
C SER A 168 8.40 -18.19 -1.39
N HIS A 169 8.23 -18.98 -2.46
CA HIS A 169 7.83 -20.39 -2.33
C HIS A 169 8.78 -21.19 -1.43
N ASP A 170 10.08 -20.90 -1.53
CA ASP A 170 11.13 -21.58 -0.76
C ASP A 170 11.24 -21.07 0.69
N GLY A 171 10.39 -20.11 1.08
CA GLY A 171 10.32 -19.56 2.43
C GLY A 171 11.29 -18.40 2.71
N ASN A 172 11.94 -17.85 1.69
CA ASN A 172 12.79 -16.67 1.87
C ASN A 172 11.91 -15.44 2.08
N ALA A 173 12.15 -14.69 3.15
CA ALA A 173 11.29 -13.60 3.57
C ALA A 173 12.00 -12.24 3.49
N GLN A 174 11.29 -11.24 2.97
CA GLN A 174 11.74 -9.85 2.93
C GLN A 174 10.59 -8.91 3.29
N ILE A 175 10.90 -7.84 4.03
CA ILE A 175 10.01 -6.69 4.14
C ILE A 175 10.34 -5.62 3.12
N GLY A 176 9.41 -4.71 2.87
CA GLY A 176 9.68 -3.47 2.18
C GLY A 176 8.56 -2.46 2.32
N ILE A 177 8.83 -1.22 1.89
CA ILE A 177 7.88 -0.11 1.91
C ILE A 177 7.58 0.33 0.47
N SER A 178 6.44 -0.07 -0.06
CA SER A 178 6.03 0.26 -1.43
C SER A 178 4.54 0.04 -1.66
N ARG A 179 3.91 0.96 -2.41
CA ARG A 179 2.55 0.79 -2.97
C ARG A 179 2.55 0.14 -4.36
N SER A 180 3.73 -0.14 -4.92
CA SER A 180 3.91 -0.85 -6.18
C SER A 180 3.50 -2.32 -6.04
N ASP A 181 2.88 -2.88 -7.07
CA ASP A 181 2.54 -4.31 -7.13
C ASP A 181 3.64 -5.18 -7.76
N LYS A 182 4.86 -4.65 -7.97
CA LYS A 182 5.95 -5.44 -8.59
C LYS A 182 6.33 -6.66 -7.73
N VAL A 183 6.62 -6.46 -6.45
CA VAL A 183 6.98 -7.55 -5.53
C VAL A 183 5.81 -8.53 -5.38
N ARG A 184 4.60 -8.01 -5.14
CA ARG A 184 3.37 -8.82 -5.05
C ARG A 184 3.16 -9.71 -6.29
N ARG A 185 3.33 -9.17 -7.50
CA ARG A 185 3.16 -9.94 -8.75
C ARG A 185 4.23 -11.03 -8.90
N HIS A 186 5.46 -10.75 -8.50
CA HIS A 186 6.53 -11.73 -8.51
C HIS A 186 6.22 -12.89 -7.54
N ILE A 187 5.85 -12.59 -6.30
CA ILE A 187 5.44 -13.59 -5.31
C ILE A 187 4.26 -14.45 -5.81
N LEU A 188 3.24 -13.83 -6.39
CA LEU A 188 2.10 -14.55 -6.96
C LEU A 188 2.50 -15.50 -8.09
N LYS A 189 3.44 -15.09 -8.94
CA LYS A 189 3.94 -15.94 -10.04
C LYS A 189 4.63 -17.20 -9.52
N GLU A 190 5.20 -17.13 -8.33
CA GLU A 190 5.95 -18.21 -7.69
C GLU A 190 5.13 -18.98 -6.67
N ASN A 191 3.82 -18.71 -6.53
CA ASN A 191 2.97 -19.31 -5.50
C ASN A 191 3.47 -19.07 -4.06
N GLY A 192 4.14 -17.94 -3.81
CA GLY A 192 4.54 -17.52 -2.48
C GLY A 192 3.41 -16.83 -1.70
N SER A 193 3.79 -16.22 -0.57
CA SER A 193 2.89 -15.52 0.35
C SER A 193 3.26 -14.05 0.53
N PHE A 194 2.26 -13.19 0.76
CA PHE A 194 2.46 -11.74 0.81
C PHE A 194 1.38 -11.08 1.67
N PHE A 195 1.73 -10.09 2.49
CA PHE A 195 0.73 -9.19 3.08
C PHE A 195 1.17 -7.74 3.08
N ARG A 196 0.20 -6.82 3.17
CA ARG A 196 0.43 -5.40 3.44
C ARG A 196 -0.05 -4.96 4.81
N GLN A 197 0.81 -4.25 5.52
CA GLN A 197 0.56 -3.62 6.80
C GLN A 197 1.02 -2.15 6.82
N MET A 198 0.76 -1.44 7.92
CA MET A 198 1.21 -0.05 8.04
C MET A 198 2.74 0.02 7.99
N ALA A 199 3.26 0.84 7.08
CA ALA A 199 4.66 1.25 7.15
C ALA A 199 4.82 2.18 8.34
N ILE A 200 5.80 1.94 9.19
CA ILE A 200 6.13 2.84 10.30
C ILE A 200 7.47 3.53 10.11
N VAL A 201 8.46 2.84 9.53
CA VAL A 201 9.73 3.46 9.15
C VAL A 201 10.00 3.13 7.69
N ALA A 202 10.49 4.12 6.93
CA ALA A 202 10.98 3.95 5.57
C ALA A 202 12.19 4.86 5.35
N ALA A 203 13.29 4.28 4.87
CA ALA A 203 14.59 4.95 4.72
C ALA A 203 14.99 5.76 5.98
N GLY A 204 14.85 5.16 7.16
CA GLY A 204 15.20 5.79 8.44
C GLY A 204 14.29 6.98 8.82
N THR A 205 13.12 7.12 8.19
CA THR A 205 12.18 8.21 8.46
C THR A 205 10.80 7.67 8.80
N ARG A 206 10.07 8.37 9.67
CA ARG A 206 8.70 8.00 10.03
C ARG A 206 7.73 8.05 8.84
N CYS A 207 6.76 7.15 8.86
CA CYS A 207 5.68 7.08 7.88
C CYS A 207 4.36 7.63 8.42
N ASP A 208 4.34 8.85 8.95
CA ASP A 208 3.22 9.45 9.70
C ASP A 208 1.84 9.31 9.03
N LYS A 209 1.77 9.32 7.70
CA LYS A 209 0.52 9.14 6.93
C LYS A 209 -0.15 7.77 7.13
N GLN A 210 0.57 6.77 7.63
CA GLN A 210 0.04 5.46 7.97
C GLN A 210 -0.43 5.38 9.44
N TYR A 211 -0.23 6.42 10.27
CA TYR A 211 -0.40 6.35 11.72
C TYR A 211 -1.84 6.61 12.15
N ILE A 212 -2.72 5.70 11.74
CA ILE A 212 -4.14 5.75 12.07
C ILE A 212 -4.42 5.19 13.48
N LEU A 213 -3.54 4.34 14.02
CA LEU A 213 -3.69 3.78 15.36
C LEU A 213 -3.34 4.81 16.42
N LYS A 214 -4.25 5.00 17.39
CA LYS A 214 -4.08 5.93 18.52
C LYS A 214 -3.88 5.16 19.82
N GLY A 215 -3.49 5.87 20.87
CA GLY A 215 -3.25 5.31 22.21
C GLY A 215 -1.91 4.59 22.36
N LYS A 216 -1.66 4.12 23.57
CA LYS A 216 -0.47 3.33 23.94
C LYS A 216 -0.85 1.87 24.10
N VAL A 217 -0.15 0.99 23.40
CA VAL A 217 -0.25 -0.49 23.53
C VAL A 217 1.11 -1.10 23.26
N THR A 218 1.34 -2.35 23.64
CA THR A 218 2.50 -3.11 23.16
C THR A 218 2.51 -3.10 21.63
N ARG A 219 3.58 -2.56 21.03
CA ARG A 219 3.72 -2.45 19.57
C ARG A 219 4.67 -3.53 19.08
N CYS A 220 4.34 -4.12 17.94
CA CYS A 220 5.18 -5.11 17.28
C CYS A 220 5.46 -4.68 15.84
N ALA A 221 6.65 -4.98 15.32
CA ALA A 221 7.01 -4.76 13.94
C ALA A 221 8.03 -5.78 13.45
N TYR A 222 8.00 -6.03 12.14
CA TYR A 222 9.17 -6.49 11.43
C TYR A 222 9.99 -5.30 10.99
N ALA A 223 11.31 -5.34 11.18
CA ALA A 223 12.21 -4.27 10.79
C ALA A 223 13.45 -4.82 10.08
N CYS A 224 14.10 -3.98 9.28
CA CYS A 224 15.40 -4.29 8.72
C CYS A 224 16.41 -3.17 8.97
N ASP A 225 17.66 -3.56 9.16
CA ASP A 225 18.79 -2.64 9.21
C ASP A 225 19.33 -2.32 7.81
N GLU A 226 20.37 -1.48 7.73
CA GLU A 226 21.03 -1.11 6.47
C GLU A 226 21.64 -2.31 5.72
N ALA A 227 22.02 -3.37 6.44
CA ALA A 227 22.53 -4.60 5.85
C ALA A 227 21.40 -5.50 5.29
N GLY A 228 20.14 -5.10 5.47
CA GLY A 228 18.97 -5.88 5.03
C GLY A 228 18.66 -7.07 5.94
N LYS A 229 19.27 -7.14 7.14
CA LYS A 229 18.97 -8.21 8.10
C LYS A 229 17.61 -8.00 8.72
N LEU A 230 16.86 -9.08 8.89
CA LEU A 230 15.48 -9.05 9.37
C LEU A 230 15.40 -9.26 10.89
N TYR A 231 14.53 -8.47 11.52
CA TYR A 231 14.28 -8.50 12.95
C TYR A 231 12.78 -8.48 13.20
N PHE A 232 12.36 -9.11 14.29
CA PHE A 232 11.07 -8.85 14.92
C PHE A 232 11.31 -8.06 16.20
N ILE A 233 10.46 -7.08 16.47
CA ILE A 233 10.66 -6.14 17.57
C ILE A 233 9.34 -5.92 18.27
N GLU A 234 9.35 -5.96 19.60
CA GLU A 234 8.24 -5.52 20.43
C GLU A 234 8.67 -4.46 21.45
N THR A 235 7.75 -3.58 21.83
CA THR A 235 7.96 -2.68 22.96
C THR A 235 7.74 -3.42 24.27
N ALA A 236 8.60 -3.24 25.26
CA ALA A 236 8.42 -3.89 26.57
C ALA A 236 7.23 -3.32 27.36
N TYR A 237 6.85 -2.07 27.06
CA TYR A 237 5.72 -1.37 27.68
C TYR A 237 4.80 -0.76 26.61
N PRO A 238 3.56 -0.39 26.98
CA PRO A 238 2.65 0.28 26.07
C PRO A 238 3.22 1.58 25.50
N GLU A 239 3.26 1.69 24.17
CA GLU A 239 3.81 2.85 23.47
C GLU A 239 2.90 3.29 22.30
N THR A 240 3.00 4.57 21.96
CA THR A 240 2.42 5.16 20.75
C THR A 240 3.15 4.67 19.51
N LEU A 241 2.50 4.74 18.34
CA LEU A 241 3.17 4.42 17.09
C LEU A 241 4.31 5.40 16.77
N TYR A 242 4.20 6.65 17.24
CA TYR A 242 5.22 7.69 17.10
C TYR A 242 6.48 7.36 17.90
N GLY A 243 6.35 7.16 19.22
CA GLY A 243 7.48 6.81 20.07
C GLY A 243 8.15 5.51 19.64
N PHE A 244 7.37 4.51 19.23
CA PHE A 244 7.93 3.26 18.71
C PHE A 244 8.75 3.49 17.43
N ALA A 245 8.22 4.26 16.46
CA ALA A 245 8.94 4.53 15.22
C ALA A 245 10.21 5.37 15.45
N ASP A 246 10.16 6.37 16.32
CA ASP A 246 11.33 7.19 16.66
C ASP A 246 12.43 6.32 17.32
N ALA A 247 12.06 5.42 18.21
CA ALA A 247 13.00 4.48 18.84
C ALA A 247 13.62 3.48 17.84
N LEU A 248 12.84 3.01 16.85
CA LEU A 248 13.34 2.14 15.79
C LEU A 248 14.37 2.86 14.90
N ILE A 249 14.09 4.12 14.54
CA ILE A 249 15.00 4.96 13.74
C ILE A 249 16.30 5.19 14.50
N GLU A 250 16.21 5.64 15.76
CA GLU A 250 17.38 5.93 16.60
C GLU A 250 18.23 4.67 16.86
N TYR A 251 17.61 3.49 16.92
CA TYR A 251 18.37 2.24 17.01
C TYR A 251 19.13 1.89 15.72
N GLY A 252 18.68 2.40 14.56
CA GLY A 252 19.33 2.18 13.26
C GLY A 252 18.53 1.33 12.26
N PHE A 253 17.24 1.09 12.49
CA PHE A 253 16.40 0.40 11.49
C PHE A 253 15.97 1.36 10.38
N ILE A 254 16.11 0.92 9.12
CA ILE A 254 15.78 1.74 7.95
C ILE A 254 14.38 1.51 7.43
N ASP A 255 13.84 0.30 7.57
CA ASP A 255 12.44 -0.01 7.26
C ASP A 255 11.80 -0.72 8.44
N ALA A 256 10.53 -0.43 8.69
CA ALA A 256 9.74 -1.19 9.63
C ALA A 256 8.26 -1.25 9.20
N VAL A 257 7.71 -2.45 9.29
CA VAL A 257 6.34 -2.80 8.98
C VAL A 257 5.66 -3.23 10.26
N TYR A 258 4.67 -2.45 10.69
CA TYR A 258 3.88 -2.76 11.87
C TYR A 258 3.14 -4.09 11.69
N VAL A 259 3.08 -4.89 12.74
CA VAL A 259 2.21 -6.07 12.80
C VAL A 259 1.37 -6.00 14.07
N THR A 260 0.28 -6.78 14.12
CA THR A 260 -0.69 -6.72 15.21
C THR A 260 -0.02 -6.92 16.57
N GLY A 261 0.11 -5.83 17.32
CA GLY A 261 0.61 -5.85 18.69
C GLY A 261 -0.50 -6.23 19.69
N GLY A 262 -0.38 -5.74 20.93
CA GLY A 262 -1.31 -6.04 22.01
C GLY A 262 -0.74 -7.03 23.02
N ILE A 263 -1.59 -7.47 23.95
CA ILE A 263 -1.17 -8.36 25.04
C ILE A 263 -0.91 -9.75 24.46
N GLN A 264 0.36 -10.12 24.29
CA GLN A 264 0.79 -11.51 24.25
C GLN A 264 1.56 -11.78 25.54
N PRO A 265 1.19 -12.79 26.34
CA PRO A 265 1.81 -13.03 27.63
C PRO A 265 3.28 -13.41 27.51
N ASP A 266 3.66 -14.13 26.43
CA ASP A 266 5.04 -14.39 26.01
C ASP A 266 5.09 -14.69 24.50
N LEU A 267 6.26 -14.47 23.90
CA LEU A 267 6.54 -14.77 22.51
C LEU A 267 7.32 -16.09 22.43
N PHE A 268 6.80 -17.10 21.73
CA PHE A 268 7.53 -18.35 21.53
C PHE A 268 8.70 -18.15 20.57
N TYR A 269 9.91 -18.55 20.97
CA TYR A 269 11.06 -18.63 20.08
C TYR A 269 12.03 -19.75 20.46
N ARG A 270 12.86 -20.18 19.50
CA ARG A 270 14.07 -20.99 19.75
C ARG A 270 15.33 -20.19 19.47
N ASP A 271 16.28 -20.29 20.38
CA ASP A 271 17.62 -19.72 20.17
C ASP A 271 18.45 -20.56 19.19
N SER A 272 19.67 -20.11 18.90
CA SER A 272 20.59 -20.82 17.99
C SER A 272 21.05 -22.19 18.49
N ASN A 273 20.83 -22.51 19.77
CA ASN A 273 21.08 -23.84 20.33
C ASN A 273 19.84 -24.75 20.24
N GLY A 274 18.72 -24.24 19.69
CA GLY A 274 17.45 -24.95 19.61
C GLY A 274 16.64 -24.92 20.91
N THR A 275 17.09 -24.19 21.94
CA THR A 275 16.38 -24.10 23.23
C THR A 275 15.12 -23.27 23.05
N ALA A 276 13.97 -23.83 23.44
CA ALA A 276 12.69 -23.12 23.40
C ALA A 276 12.55 -22.17 24.58
N HIS A 277 12.00 -20.99 24.30
CA HIS A 277 11.70 -19.94 25.26
C HIS A 277 10.26 -19.45 25.03
N GLY A 278 9.57 -19.10 26.13
CA GLY A 278 8.19 -18.61 26.08
C GLY A 278 7.19 -19.67 25.63
N CYS A 279 5.97 -19.21 25.36
CA CYS A 279 4.90 -20.02 24.78
C CYS A 279 4.06 -19.15 23.85
N TYR A 280 3.39 -19.74 22.86
CA TYR A 280 2.45 -18.98 22.01
C TYR A 280 1.03 -19.27 22.48
N VAL A 281 0.32 -18.22 22.90
CA VAL A 281 -1.10 -18.30 23.27
C VAL A 281 -1.92 -17.67 22.15
N ASP A 282 -2.76 -18.47 21.49
CA ASP A 282 -3.73 -17.97 20.52
C ASP A 282 -4.98 -17.48 21.26
N ASP A 283 -4.90 -16.26 21.77
CA ASP A 283 -6.03 -15.59 22.43
C ASP A 283 -7.19 -15.35 21.45
N LYS A 284 -6.87 -15.19 20.16
CA LYS A 284 -7.80 -15.06 19.04
C LYS A 284 -7.17 -15.64 17.78
N PRO A 285 -7.93 -16.32 16.91
CA PRO A 285 -7.37 -16.88 15.67
C PRO A 285 -6.85 -15.77 14.76
N HIS A 286 -5.53 -15.63 14.69
CA HIS A 286 -4.81 -14.74 13.79
C HIS A 286 -4.20 -15.53 12.63
N LYS A 287 -4.02 -14.89 11.47
CA LYS A 287 -3.09 -15.42 10.47
C LYS A 287 -1.68 -15.27 11.00
N LEU A 288 -0.87 -16.32 10.91
CA LEU A 288 0.45 -16.39 11.52
C LEU A 288 1.56 -16.38 10.48
N ILE A 289 2.75 -15.98 10.93
CA ILE A 289 4.01 -16.31 10.27
C ILE A 289 4.73 -17.29 11.18
N VAL A 290 5.04 -18.46 10.63
CA VAL A 290 5.82 -19.50 11.29
C VAL A 290 7.20 -19.52 10.67
N TRP A 291 8.21 -19.41 11.52
CA TRP A 291 9.61 -19.50 11.10
C TRP A 291 10.18 -20.85 11.44
N THR A 292 10.82 -21.47 10.46
CA THR A 292 11.37 -22.83 10.55
C THR A 292 12.82 -22.86 10.14
N LYS A 293 13.56 -23.90 10.54
CA LYS A 293 14.92 -24.13 10.05
C LYS A 293 14.89 -24.48 8.55
N GLN A 294 15.96 -24.13 7.83
CA GLN A 294 16.13 -24.53 6.43
C GLN A 294 16.20 -26.06 6.30
N GLY A 295 15.41 -26.63 5.38
CA GLY A 295 15.42 -28.06 5.04
C GLY A 295 14.22 -28.88 5.53
N ASP A 296 13.37 -28.32 6.39
CA ASP A 296 12.14 -28.97 6.86
C ASP A 296 10.92 -28.27 6.25
N ASP A 297 10.22 -28.96 5.35
CA ASP A 297 8.89 -28.55 4.89
C ASP A 297 7.85 -28.98 5.94
N ILE A 298 7.32 -28.03 6.69
CA ILE A 298 6.15 -28.30 7.52
C ILE A 298 4.93 -28.36 6.59
N SER A 299 4.35 -29.53 6.46
CA SER A 299 3.00 -29.71 5.91
C SER A 299 1.99 -29.05 6.86
N CYS A 300 1.83 -27.73 6.76
CA CYS A 300 0.68 -27.03 7.34
C CYS A 300 -0.57 -27.46 6.56
N LYS A 301 -1.29 -28.46 7.09
CA LYS A 301 -2.63 -28.83 6.61
C LYS A 301 -3.67 -27.88 7.17
#